data_AF-A0A060C952-F1
#
_entry.id   AF-A0A060C952-F1
#
_cell.length_a   1.000
_cell.length_b   1.000
_cell.length_c   1.000
_cell.angle_alpha   90.00
_cell.angle_beta   90.00
_cell.angle_gamma   90.00
#
_symmetry.space_group_name_H-M   'P 1'
#
loop_
_entity.id
_entity.type
_entity.pdbx_description
1 polymer ?
#
loop_
_entity_poly.entity_id
_entity_poly.type
_entity_poly.pdbx_seq_one_letter_code
_entity_poly.pdbx_strand_id
1 'polypeptide(L)'
;VDWLAETVAATGIPQRALAAYAGASIAANAQYPSCGIGWNTLAAIGQVESGHGSIDGAVLGDDGWVSPSIIGVALDGSSNVAAVADTDAGTLDGDDQWDHALGPMQFLPATWAQAAQDGNRDGAHDADQIDDAALAAAVYRVPRRGGIVSVAET
;
A
#
# COMPACT_ATOMS: atom_id res chain seq x y z
N VAL A 1 24.99 -14.12 5.63
CA VAL A 1 23.60 -14.52 5.38
C VAL A 1 22.86 -13.30 4.91
N ASP A 2 22.42 -13.31 3.65
CA ASP A 2 21.61 -12.24 3.09
C ASP A 2 20.15 -12.64 3.33
N TRP A 3 19.58 -12.15 4.43
CA TRP A 3 18.22 -12.48 4.86
C TRP A 3 17.19 -12.24 3.74
N LEU A 4 17.42 -11.21 2.93
CA LEU A 4 16.50 -10.84 1.87
C LEU A 4 16.48 -11.93 0.78
N ALA A 5 17.65 -12.33 0.26
CA ALA A 5 17.75 -13.36 -0.76
C ALA A 5 17.18 -14.72 -0.31
N GLU A 6 17.46 -15.12 0.94
CA GLU A 6 16.92 -16.36 1.52
C GLU A 6 15.39 -16.32 1.64
N THR A 7 14.84 -15.18 2.06
CA THR A 7 13.39 -15.01 2.24
C THR A 7 12.67 -14.92 0.90
N VAL A 8 13.26 -14.26 -0.11
CA VAL A 8 12.75 -14.28 -1.50
C VAL A 8 12.64 -15.71 -1.99
N ALA A 9 13.70 -16.50 -1.86
CA ALA A 9 13.72 -17.89 -2.32
C ALA A 9 12.67 -18.76 -1.60
N ALA A 10 12.41 -18.50 -0.32
CA ALA A 10 11.44 -19.26 0.48
C ALA A 10 9.98 -18.88 0.22
N THR A 11 9.71 -17.62 -0.12
CA THR A 11 8.33 -17.08 -0.20
C THR A 11 7.85 -16.83 -1.62
N GLY A 12 8.77 -16.66 -2.58
CA GLY A 12 8.45 -16.23 -3.94
C GLY A 12 8.07 -14.75 -4.07
N ILE A 13 8.08 -13.98 -2.98
CA ILE A 13 7.78 -12.55 -3.01
C ILE A 13 8.90 -11.82 -3.78
N PRO A 14 8.57 -10.92 -4.73
CA PRO A 14 9.58 -10.12 -5.42
C PRO A 14 10.51 -9.39 -4.45
N GLN A 15 11.83 -9.46 -4.71
CA GLN A 15 12.86 -8.90 -3.82
C GLN A 15 12.59 -7.43 -3.47
N ARG A 16 12.16 -6.63 -4.45
CA ARG A 16 11.89 -5.20 -4.26
C ARG A 16 10.72 -4.94 -3.32
N ALA A 17 9.64 -5.69 -3.45
CA ALA A 17 8.48 -5.60 -2.57
C ALA A 17 8.81 -6.08 -1.15
N LEU A 18 9.53 -7.20 -1.04
CA LEU A 18 9.93 -7.73 0.26
C LEU A 18 10.85 -6.76 1.02
N ALA A 19 11.77 -6.07 0.32
CA ALA A 19 12.59 -5.03 0.90
C ALA A 19 11.75 -3.87 1.44
N ALA A 20 10.72 -3.43 0.70
CA ALA A 20 9.80 -2.38 1.13
C ALA A 20 9.02 -2.77 2.40
N TYR A 21 8.44 -3.99 2.43
CA TYR A 21 7.70 -4.48 3.59
C TYR A 21 8.59 -4.63 4.84
N ALA A 22 9.82 -5.12 4.66
CA ALA A 22 10.78 -5.22 5.75
C ALA A 22 11.20 -3.83 6.26
N GLY A 23 11.51 -2.90 5.35
CA GLY A 23 11.85 -1.51 5.67
C GLY A 23 10.73 -0.80 6.42
N ALA A 24 9.49 -0.91 5.93
CA ALA A 24 8.31 -0.34 6.55
C ALA A 24 8.06 -0.90 7.96
N SER A 25 8.17 -2.23 8.14
CA SER A 25 8.04 -2.86 9.46
C SER A 25 9.10 -2.34 10.44
N ILE A 26 10.36 -2.23 10.00
CA ILE A 26 11.44 -1.69 10.84
C ILE A 26 11.18 -0.22 11.21
N ALA A 27 10.86 0.61 10.23
CA ALA A 27 10.62 2.03 10.42
C ALA A 27 9.42 2.29 11.34
N ALA A 28 8.28 1.63 11.09
CA ALA A 28 7.08 1.79 11.90
C ALA A 28 7.32 1.35 13.36
N ASN A 29 8.03 0.25 13.60
CA ASN A 29 8.34 -0.19 14.96
C ASN A 29 9.38 0.69 15.66
N ALA A 30 10.30 1.31 14.91
CA ALA A 30 11.23 2.29 15.47
C ALA A 30 10.52 3.59 15.88
N GLN A 31 9.57 4.06 15.07
CA GLN A 31 8.79 5.27 15.34
C GLN A 31 7.70 5.04 16.40
N TYR A 32 7.06 3.87 16.36
CA TYR A 32 5.97 3.47 17.23
C TYR A 32 6.28 2.10 17.85
N PRO A 33 6.98 2.03 18.99
CA PRO A 33 7.38 0.76 19.60
C PRO A 33 6.22 -0.17 19.96
N SER A 34 5.00 0.36 20.10
CA SER A 34 3.78 -0.42 20.34
C SER A 34 3.07 -0.88 19.07
N CYS A 35 3.59 -0.58 17.87
CA CYS A 35 3.00 -1.00 16.59
C CYS A 35 2.97 -2.53 16.49
N GLY A 36 4.13 -3.16 16.66
CA GLY A 36 4.28 -4.62 16.61
C GLY A 36 4.00 -5.24 15.24
N ILE A 37 3.86 -4.44 14.17
CA ILE A 37 3.55 -4.97 12.84
C ILE A 37 4.76 -5.69 12.25
N GLY A 38 4.53 -6.90 11.73
CA GLY A 38 5.53 -7.67 11.01
C GLY A 38 5.47 -7.44 9.51
N TRP A 39 6.62 -7.56 8.84
CA TRP A 39 6.74 -7.49 7.37
C TRP A 39 5.82 -8.49 6.66
N ASN A 40 5.56 -9.63 7.27
CA ASN A 40 4.68 -10.68 6.73
C ASN A 40 3.22 -10.23 6.65
N THR A 41 2.76 -9.38 7.58
CA THR A 41 1.42 -8.78 7.51
C THR A 41 1.34 -7.80 6.34
N LEU A 42 2.37 -6.97 6.15
CA LEU A 42 2.44 -6.03 5.02
C LEU A 42 2.51 -6.77 3.69
N ALA A 43 3.29 -7.85 3.63
CA ALA A 43 3.36 -8.72 2.47
C ALA A 43 2.00 -9.36 2.15
N ALA A 44 1.28 -9.86 3.16
CA ALA A 44 -0.04 -10.43 2.95
C ALA A 44 -1.04 -9.39 2.38
N ILE A 45 -0.98 -8.15 2.86
CA ILE A 45 -1.78 -7.05 2.30
C ILE A 45 -1.39 -6.83 0.84
N GLY A 46 -0.12 -6.55 0.53
CA GLY A 46 0.30 -6.29 -0.84
C GLY A 46 0.05 -7.45 -1.81
N GLN A 47 0.06 -8.70 -1.33
CA GLN A 47 -0.33 -9.86 -2.13
C GLN A 47 -1.81 -9.82 -2.51
N VAL A 48 -2.70 -9.55 -1.55
CA VAL A 48 -4.15 -9.50 -1.77
C VAL A 48 -4.52 -8.31 -2.63
N GLU A 49 -3.94 -7.14 -2.35
CA GLU A 49 -4.30 -5.89 -3.00
C GLU A 49 -3.82 -5.80 -4.46
N SER A 50 -2.63 -6.30 -4.77
CA SER A 50 -2.03 -6.04 -6.08
C SER A 50 -1.08 -7.12 -6.58
N GLY A 51 -1.01 -8.27 -5.90
CA GLY A 51 0.02 -9.27 -6.20
C GLY A 51 1.43 -8.70 -6.10
N HIS A 52 1.70 -7.91 -5.05
CA HIS A 52 2.97 -7.21 -4.85
C HIS A 52 3.30 -6.18 -5.95
N GLY A 53 2.29 -5.46 -6.45
CA GLY A 53 2.43 -4.44 -7.49
C GLY A 53 2.49 -4.98 -8.92
N SER A 54 1.90 -6.16 -9.16
CA SER A 54 1.93 -6.84 -10.48
C SER A 54 0.56 -7.09 -11.12
N ILE A 55 -0.52 -6.65 -10.47
CA ILE A 55 -1.89 -6.80 -10.98
C ILE A 55 -2.09 -6.03 -12.30
N ASP A 56 -2.95 -6.57 -13.17
CA ASP A 56 -3.37 -5.94 -14.43
C ASP A 56 -2.24 -5.50 -15.38
N GLY A 57 -1.10 -6.20 -15.32
CA GLY A 57 0.06 -5.93 -16.17
C GLY A 57 0.98 -4.82 -15.65
N ALA A 58 0.72 -4.31 -14.44
CA ALA A 58 1.65 -3.45 -13.73
C ALA A 58 2.96 -4.21 -13.41
N VAL A 59 4.05 -3.46 -13.33
CA VAL A 59 5.36 -3.96 -12.95
C VAL A 59 5.92 -3.05 -11.86
N LEU A 60 6.34 -3.67 -10.76
CA LEU A 60 7.13 -2.99 -9.74
C LEU A 60 8.58 -2.86 -10.21
N GLY A 61 9.00 -1.62 -10.48
CA GLY A 61 10.38 -1.29 -10.84
C GLY A 61 11.33 -1.42 -9.65
N ASP A 62 12.63 -1.56 -9.93
CA ASP A 62 13.68 -1.63 -8.90
C ASP A 62 13.77 -0.35 -8.05
N ASP A 63 13.31 0.78 -8.59
CA ASP A 63 13.16 2.05 -7.88
C ASP A 63 11.98 2.07 -6.90
N GLY A 64 11.07 1.09 -7.00
CA GLY A 64 9.90 0.95 -6.13
C GLY A 64 8.62 1.57 -6.67
N TRP A 65 8.65 2.09 -7.90
CA TRP A 65 7.45 2.60 -8.56
C TRP A 65 6.73 1.47 -9.29
N VAL A 66 5.41 1.43 -9.16
CA VAL A 66 4.58 0.58 -10.04
C VAL A 66 4.29 1.31 -11.36
N SER A 67 4.38 0.58 -12.48
CA SER A 67 4.06 1.13 -13.80
C SER A 67 3.31 0.12 -14.68
N PRO A 68 2.17 0.50 -15.30
CA PRO A 68 1.41 1.72 -15.02
C PRO A 68 0.93 1.79 -13.57
N SER A 69 0.47 2.96 -13.14
CA SER A 69 -0.19 3.15 -11.84
C SER A 69 -1.33 2.15 -11.68
N ILE A 70 -1.51 1.68 -10.44
CA ILE A 70 -2.57 0.72 -10.12
C ILE A 70 -3.74 1.51 -9.54
N ILE A 71 -4.81 1.64 -10.33
CA ILE A 71 -6.06 2.28 -9.91
C ILE A 71 -7.15 1.21 -9.89
N GLY A 72 -7.77 1.03 -8.72
CA GLY A 72 -8.85 0.08 -8.51
C GLY A 72 -10.10 0.43 -9.31
N VAL A 73 -11.15 -0.38 -9.19
CA VAL A 73 -12.46 -0.06 -9.78
C VAL A 73 -13.12 1.12 -9.05
N ALA A 74 -14.04 1.80 -9.73
CA ALA A 74 -14.85 2.85 -9.11
C ALA A 74 -15.69 2.26 -7.99
N LEU A 75 -15.66 2.87 -6.81
CA LEU A 75 -16.48 2.48 -5.67
C LEU A 75 -17.87 3.12 -5.78
N ASP A 76 -18.65 2.70 -6.77
CA ASP A 76 -19.96 3.28 -7.12
C ASP A 76 -21.16 2.55 -6.50
N GLY A 77 -20.91 1.52 -5.68
CA GLY A 77 -21.96 0.68 -5.09
C GLY A 77 -22.52 -0.39 -6.03
N SER A 78 -21.99 -0.53 -7.25
CA SER A 78 -22.32 -1.64 -8.15
C SER A 78 -21.56 -2.91 -7.77
N SER A 79 -21.93 -4.05 -8.36
CA SER A 79 -21.08 -5.26 -8.45
C SER A 79 -20.31 -5.70 -7.18
N ASN A 80 -20.92 -5.61 -6.01
CA ASN A 80 -20.35 -5.93 -4.68
C ASN A 80 -19.25 -4.99 -4.15
N VAL A 81 -19.01 -3.84 -4.79
CA VAL A 81 -18.13 -2.82 -4.21
C VAL A 81 -18.93 -1.84 -3.34
N ALA A 82 -18.27 -1.24 -2.36
CA ALA A 82 -18.86 -0.18 -1.55
C ALA A 82 -19.16 1.06 -2.41
N ALA A 83 -20.12 1.89 -1.99
CA ALA A 83 -20.32 3.22 -2.56
C ALA A 83 -19.51 4.26 -1.74
N VAL A 84 -18.45 4.80 -2.33
CA VAL A 84 -17.56 5.80 -1.73
C VAL A 84 -17.44 6.98 -2.68
N ALA A 85 -18.17 8.06 -2.37
CA ALA A 85 -18.09 9.30 -3.15
C ALA A 85 -16.69 9.91 -3.11
N ASP A 86 -16.31 10.61 -4.19
CA ASP A 86 -15.04 11.33 -4.31
C ASP A 86 -14.70 12.16 -3.06
N THR A 87 -13.43 12.08 -2.65
CA THR A 87 -12.90 12.79 -1.49
C THR A 87 -11.76 13.75 -1.79
N ASP A 88 -11.30 13.82 -3.03
CA ASP A 88 -10.14 14.65 -3.42
C ASP A 88 -10.30 15.42 -4.74
N ALA A 89 -11.51 15.48 -5.29
CA ALA A 89 -11.83 16.08 -6.58
C ALA A 89 -11.09 15.44 -7.76
N GLY A 90 -10.88 14.13 -7.71
CA GLY A 90 -10.18 13.33 -8.71
C GLY A 90 -8.68 13.61 -8.80
N THR A 91 -8.06 14.09 -7.72
CA THR A 91 -6.65 14.50 -7.74
C THR A 91 -5.72 13.29 -7.81
N LEU A 92 -6.03 12.20 -7.10
CA LEU A 92 -5.16 11.03 -7.00
C LEU A 92 -5.53 9.91 -7.97
N ASP A 93 -6.82 9.70 -8.27
CA ASP A 93 -7.30 8.63 -9.15
C ASP A 93 -7.89 9.10 -10.49
N GLY A 94 -8.19 10.39 -10.62
CA GLY A 94 -8.73 10.99 -11.85
C GLY A 94 -10.25 10.90 -12.01
N ASP A 95 -10.99 10.42 -11.01
CA ASP A 95 -12.47 10.38 -11.01
C ASP A 95 -13.04 11.42 -10.03
N ASP A 96 -13.88 12.33 -10.51
CA ASP A 96 -14.46 13.40 -9.71
C ASP A 96 -15.83 13.06 -9.09
N GLN A 97 -16.23 11.79 -9.14
CA GLN A 97 -17.51 11.28 -8.62
C GLN A 97 -17.33 10.17 -7.60
N TRP A 98 -16.41 9.23 -7.82
CA TRP A 98 -16.20 8.06 -6.95
C TRP A 98 -14.73 7.87 -6.66
N ASP A 99 -14.40 7.54 -5.41
CA ASP A 99 -13.01 7.21 -5.04
C ASP A 99 -12.62 5.84 -5.63
N HIS A 100 -11.37 5.72 -6.02
CA HIS A 100 -10.71 4.45 -6.38
C HIS A 100 -9.58 4.12 -5.41
N ALA A 101 -9.24 2.83 -5.31
CA ALA A 101 -8.08 2.41 -4.53
C ALA A 101 -6.77 2.63 -5.30
N LEU A 102 -5.76 3.17 -4.62
CA LEU A 102 -4.51 3.66 -5.20
C LEU A 102 -3.32 2.75 -4.89
N GLY A 103 -2.52 2.46 -5.92
CA GLY A 103 -1.18 1.90 -5.83
C GLY A 103 -1.12 0.44 -5.34
N PRO A 104 0.09 -0.08 -5.06
CA PRO A 104 0.31 -1.49 -4.70
C PRO A 104 -0.30 -1.91 -3.36
N MET A 105 -0.73 -0.95 -2.53
CA MET A 105 -1.38 -1.22 -1.23
C MET A 105 -2.84 -0.74 -1.19
N GLN A 106 -3.40 -0.35 -2.34
CA GLN A 106 -4.83 -0.05 -2.55
C GLN A 106 -5.44 0.89 -1.50
N PHE A 107 -4.82 2.06 -1.30
CA PHE A 107 -5.33 3.09 -0.41
C PHE A 107 -6.44 3.91 -1.07
N LEU A 108 -7.53 4.18 -0.35
CA LEU A 108 -8.48 5.22 -0.78
C LEU A 108 -7.89 6.62 -0.55
N PRO A 109 -8.22 7.63 -1.39
CA PRO A 109 -7.74 9.01 -1.25
C PRO A 109 -7.89 9.58 0.17
N ALA A 110 -9.06 9.45 0.79
CA ALA A 110 -9.28 9.90 2.17
C ALA A 110 -8.42 9.19 3.23
N THR A 111 -8.06 7.92 2.99
CA THR A 111 -7.16 7.18 3.89
C THR A 111 -5.72 7.60 3.64
N TRP A 112 -5.33 7.78 2.38
CA TRP A 112 -4.01 8.27 2.00
C TRP A 112 -3.71 9.63 2.64
N ALA A 113 -4.67 10.56 2.58
CA ALA A 113 -4.55 11.88 3.21
C ALA A 113 -4.25 11.84 4.72
N GLN A 114 -4.60 10.74 5.41
CA GLN A 114 -4.35 10.55 6.85
C GLN A 114 -3.09 9.73 7.13
N ALA A 115 -2.71 8.84 6.21
CA ALA A 115 -1.72 7.80 6.45
C ALA A 115 -0.39 8.04 5.72
N ALA A 116 -0.37 8.87 4.67
CA ALA A 116 0.78 9.06 3.78
C ALA A 116 2.11 9.22 4.53
N GLN A 117 3.14 8.52 4.07
CA GLN A 117 4.48 8.53 4.63
C GLN A 117 5.50 8.63 3.50
N ASP A 118 6.66 9.22 3.81
CA ASP A 118 7.82 9.25 2.92
C ASP A 118 8.75 8.09 3.33
N GLY A 119 8.45 6.91 2.78
CA GLY A 119 9.13 5.66 3.09
C GLY A 119 10.48 5.52 2.39
N ASN A 120 10.62 6.09 1.19
CA ASN A 120 11.87 6.09 0.43
C ASN A 120 12.79 7.29 0.75
N ARG A 121 12.28 8.32 1.44
CA ARG A 121 12.97 9.55 1.88
C ARG A 121 13.36 10.50 0.74
N ASP A 122 12.56 10.58 -0.31
CA ASP A 122 12.76 11.53 -1.41
C ASP A 122 12.07 12.89 -1.22
N GLY A 123 11.27 13.02 -0.14
CA GLY A 123 10.54 14.23 0.21
C GLY A 123 9.15 14.33 -0.42
N ALA A 124 8.71 13.31 -1.15
CA ALA A 124 7.36 13.18 -1.67
C ALA A 124 6.57 12.10 -0.88
N HIS A 125 5.29 11.97 -1.23
CA HIS A 125 4.36 11.06 -0.59
C HIS A 125 3.49 10.43 -1.69
N ASP A 126 3.93 9.31 -2.22
CA ASP A 126 3.36 8.75 -3.43
C ASP A 126 2.75 7.36 -3.21
N ALA A 127 1.45 7.23 -3.47
CA ALA A 127 0.73 5.97 -3.26
C ALA A 127 1.22 4.84 -4.18
N ASP A 128 1.76 5.16 -5.35
CA ASP A 128 2.36 4.22 -6.31
C ASP A 128 3.80 3.80 -5.94
N GLN A 129 4.41 4.47 -4.96
CA GLN A 129 5.75 4.14 -4.47
C GLN A 129 5.62 3.13 -3.32
N ILE A 130 6.19 1.93 -3.48
CA ILE A 130 5.91 0.81 -2.59
C ILE A 130 6.45 0.98 -1.16
N ASP A 131 7.53 1.73 -0.94
CA ASP A 131 8.07 2.00 0.40
C ASP A 131 7.15 2.97 1.15
N ASP A 132 6.67 4.01 0.48
CA ASP A 132 5.68 4.97 0.99
C ASP A 132 4.37 4.26 1.33
N ALA A 133 3.84 3.50 0.38
CA ALA A 133 2.61 2.72 0.54
C ALA A 133 2.73 1.68 1.66
N ALA A 134 3.85 0.95 1.73
CA ALA A 134 4.07 -0.04 2.78
C ALA A 134 4.20 0.62 4.17
N LEU A 135 4.89 1.76 4.27
CA LEU A 135 5.04 2.48 5.53
C LEU A 135 3.72 3.12 5.97
N ALA A 136 2.95 3.68 5.05
CA ALA A 136 1.59 4.17 5.32
C ALA A 136 0.70 3.05 5.86
N ALA A 137 0.73 1.85 5.25
CA ALA A 137 -0.04 0.70 5.72
C ALA A 137 0.39 0.25 7.12
N ALA A 138 1.69 0.31 7.41
CA ALA A 138 2.22 0.01 8.74
C ALA A 138 1.75 1.00 9.80
N VAL A 139 1.83 2.30 9.50
CA VAL A 139 1.47 3.38 10.43
C VAL A 139 -0.03 3.44 10.66
N TYR A 140 -0.85 3.27 9.62
CA TYR A 140 -2.32 3.29 9.74
C TYR A 140 -2.83 2.18 10.68
N ARG A 141 -2.14 1.03 10.73
CA ARG A 141 -2.49 -0.10 11.61
C ARG A 141 -1.94 0.00 13.03
N VAL A 142 -1.10 0.98 13.36
CA VAL A 142 -0.61 1.19 14.74
C VAL A 142 -1.85 1.38 15.63
N PRO A 143 -2.02 0.60 16.72
CA PRO A 143 -3.17 0.74 17.62
C PRO A 143 -3.23 2.12 18.28
N ARG A 144 -3.81 3.08 17.57
CA ARG A 144 -4.59 4.18 18.13
C ARG A 144 -6.01 3.63 18.26
N ARG A 145 -6.83 4.12 19.18
CA ARG A 145 -8.21 3.63 19.31
C ARG A 145 -8.96 3.73 17.96
N GLY A 146 -9.08 2.62 17.22
CA GLY A 146 -9.86 2.48 15.98
C GLY A 146 -9.07 2.74 14.68
N GLY A 147 -9.06 1.75 13.78
CA GLY A 147 -8.54 1.88 12.41
C GLY A 147 -8.33 0.51 11.74
N ILE A 148 -9.42 -0.12 11.28
CA ILE A 148 -9.37 -1.22 10.31
C ILE A 148 -9.04 -0.59 8.96
N VAL A 149 -8.06 -1.13 8.22
CA VAL A 149 -7.85 -0.77 6.81
C VAL A 149 -9.17 -1.05 6.09
N SER A 150 -9.77 0.00 5.51
CA SER A 150 -10.79 -0.15 4.49
C SER A 150 -10.09 -0.67 3.24
N VAL A 151 -9.78 -1.96 3.22
CA VAL A 151 -9.51 -2.69 1.99
C VAL A 151 -10.83 -2.67 1.22
N ALA A 152 -10.81 -2.19 -0.02
CA ALA A 152 -11.96 -2.31 -0.88
C ALA A 152 -12.22 -3.82 -1.08
N GLU A 153 -13.24 -4.35 -0.40
CA GLU A 153 -13.66 -5.72 -0.62
C GLU A 153 -14.12 -5.85 -2.08
N THR A 154 -13.42 -6.71 -2.83
CA THR A 154 -13.74 -7.10 -4.21
C THR A 154 -14.95 -8.02 -4.27
#